data_AF-A0A970I592-F1
#
_entry.id   AF-A0A970I592-F1
#
_cell.length_a   1.000
_cell.length_b   1.000
_cell.length_c   1.000
_cell.angle_alpha   90.00
_cell.angle_beta   90.00
_cell.angle_gamma   90.00
#
_symmetry.space_group_name_H-M   'P 1'
#
loop_
_entity.id
_entity.type
_entity.pdbx_description
1 polymer ?
#
loop_
_entity_poly.entity_id
_entity_poly.type
_entity_poly.pdbx_seq_one_letter_code
_entity_poly.pdbx_strand_id
1 'polypeptide(L)' 'MEPIKIEGTPKTPTVKFDKSEGVFEIKGRSIPENSVEFYKPLVDWLDNYKEDPL' A
#
# COMPACT_ATOMS: atom_id res chain seq x y z
N MET A 1 5.50 0.52 12.66
CA MET A 1 5.07 -0.14 11.41
C MET A 1 6.08 0.19 10.34
N GLU A 2 6.53 -0.81 9.60
CA GLU A 2 7.49 -0.59 8.52
C GLU A 2 6.77 0.04 7.31
N PRO A 3 7.44 0.96 6.58
CA PRO A 3 6.85 1.55 5.38
C PRO A 3 6.68 0.50 4.29
N ILE A 4 5.56 0.54 3.56
CA ILE A 4 5.34 -0.29 2.38
C ILE A 4 5.81 0.47 1.16
N LYS A 5 6.74 -0.14 0.41
CA LYS A 5 7.26 0.39 -0.85
C LYS A 5 7.22 -0.72 -1.90
N ILE A 6 6.28 -0.60 -2.84
CA ILE A 6 6.08 -1.53 -3.95
C ILE A 6 6.29 -0.75 -5.25
N GLU A 7 7.20 -1.22 -6.10
CA GLU A 7 7.36 -0.64 -7.44
C GLU A 7 6.25 -1.16 -8.36
N GLY A 8 5.63 -0.24 -9.11
CA GLY A 8 4.57 -0.60 -10.05
C GLY A 8 5.09 -1.39 -11.25
N THR A 9 4.22 -2.23 -11.80
CA THR A 9 4.48 -3.00 -13.02
C THR A 9 3.45 -2.59 -14.10
N PRO A 10 3.49 -3.16 -15.32
CA PRO A 10 2.43 -2.94 -16.30
C PRO A 10 1.03 -3.36 -15.83
N LYS A 11 0.94 -4.17 -14.77
CA LYS A 11 -0.32 -4.69 -14.22
C LYS A 11 -0.61 -4.28 -12.77
N THR A 12 0.40 -3.97 -11.96
CA THR A 12 0.26 -3.62 -10.54
C THR A 12 0.65 -2.18 -10.28
N PRO A 13 0.01 -1.47 -9.33
CA PRO A 13 0.36 -0.10 -9.04
C PRO A 13 1.65 -0.01 -8.24
N THR A 14 2.30 1.14 -8.31
CA THR A 14 3.29 1.57 -7.30
C THR A 14 2.55 1.88 -6.01
N VAL A 15 3.13 1.51 -4.87
CA VAL A 15 2.56 1.80 -3.55
C VAL A 15 3.63 2.37 -2.63
N LYS A 16 3.33 3.48 -1.97
CA LYS A 16 4.16 4.10 -0.93
C LYS A 16 3.29 4.46 0.26
N PHE A 17 3.32 3.63 1.30
CA PHE A 17 2.70 3.93 2.60
C PHE A 17 3.81 4.19 3.61
N ASP A 18 3.84 5.40 4.16
CA ASP A 18 4.85 5.83 5.11
C ASP A 18 4.19 6.70 6.19
N LYS A 19 4.01 6.14 7.40
CA LYS A 19 3.44 6.86 8.54
C LYS A 19 4.32 8.05 8.93
N SER A 20 5.64 7.96 8.81
CA SER A 20 6.56 9.03 9.26
C SER A 20 6.44 10.30 8.40
N GLU A 21 6.09 10.13 7.13
CA GLU A 21 5.84 11.23 6.19
C GLU A 21 4.35 11.59 6.06
N GLY A 22 3.44 10.80 6.65
CA GLY A 22 1.99 10.94 6.46
C GLY A 22 1.55 10.64 5.01
N VAL A 23 2.31 9.81 4.29
CA VAL A 23 2.12 9.56 2.84
C VAL A 23 1.43 8.23 2.61
N PHE A 24 0.38 8.28 1.80
CA PHE A 24 -0.41 7.14 1.34
C PHE A 24 -0.62 7.26 -0.17
N GLU A 25 0.29 6.70 -0.96
CA GLU A 25 0.25 6.78 -2.41
C GLU A 25 0.00 5.41 -3.04
N ILE A 26 -0.95 5.35 -3.98
CA ILE A 26 -1.14 4.26 -4.93
C ILE A 26 -1.20 4.89 -6.32
N LYS A 27 -0.29 4.49 -7.22
CA LYS A 27 -0.11 5.14 -8.52
C LYS A 27 0.10 4.14 -9.65
N GLY A 28 -0.56 4.36 -10.78
CA GLY A 28 -0.38 3.57 -12.00
C GLY A 28 -1.51 2.58 -12.27
N ARG A 29 -1.22 1.53 -13.06
CA ARG A 29 -2.22 0.54 -13.46
C ARG A 29 -2.52 -0.43 -12.32
N SER A 30 -3.79 -0.74 -12.10
CA SER A 30 -4.24 -1.66 -11.06
C SER A 30 -5.13 -2.76 -11.64
N ILE A 31 -4.49 -3.69 -12.34
CA ILE A 31 -5.09 -4.92 -12.89
C ILE A 31 -4.30 -6.16 -12.43
N PRO A 32 -4.10 -6.35 -11.11
CA PRO A 32 -3.43 -7.54 -10.58
C PRO A 32 -4.22 -8.81 -10.93
N GLU A 33 -3.51 -9.90 -11.17
CA GLU A 33 -4.11 -11.23 -11.40
C GLU A 33 -4.83 -11.75 -10.15
N ASN A 34 -4.25 -11.51 -8.97
CA ASN A 34 -4.86 -11.76 -7.67
C ASN A 34 -4.90 -10.46 -6.84
N SER A 35 -6.03 -9.74 -6.92
CA SER A 35 -6.19 -8.46 -6.22
C SER A 35 -6.22 -8.61 -4.70
N VAL A 36 -6.84 -9.67 -4.19
CA VAL A 36 -6.96 -9.90 -2.74
C VAL A 36 -5.58 -10.07 -2.13
N GLU A 37 -4.73 -10.88 -2.74
CA GLU A 37 -3.37 -11.10 -2.26
C GLU A 37 -2.51 -9.82 -2.35
N PHE A 38 -2.64 -9.04 -3.43
CA PHE A 38 -1.91 -7.78 -3.59
C PHE A 38 -2.30 -6.73 -2.54
N TYR A 39 -3.60 -6.58 -2.28
CA TYR A 39 -4.13 -5.51 -1.42
C TYR A 39 -4.21 -5.87 0.06
N LYS A 40 -4.24 -7.16 0.40
CA LYS A 40 -4.25 -7.60 1.81
C LYS A 40 -3.17 -6.94 2.68
N PRO A 41 -1.87 -6.95 2.31
CA PRO A 41 -0.85 -6.30 3.15
C PRO A 41 -1.06 -4.79 3.30
N LEU A 42 -1.70 -4.13 2.34
CA LEU A 42 -2.01 -2.71 2.41
C LEU A 42 -3.17 -2.44 3.39
N VAL A 43 -4.20 -3.29 3.36
CA VAL A 43 -5.31 -3.23 4.32
C VAL A 43 -4.81 -3.52 5.73
N ASP A 44 -4.00 -4.57 5.91
CA ASP A 44 -3.42 -4.92 7.21
C ASP A 44 -2.56 -3.77 7.76
N TRP A 45 -1.83 -3.07 6.90
CA TRP A 45 -1.06 -1.88 7.28
C TRP A 45 -1.97 -0.74 7.75
N LEU A 46 -3.07 -0.46 7.03
CA LEU A 46 -4.06 0.55 7.41
C LEU A 46 -4.77 0.21 8.73
N ASP A 47 -5.05 -1.07 8.96
CA ASP A 47 -5.62 -1.56 10.21
C ASP A 47 -4.68 -1.35 11.40
N ASN A 48 -3.37 -1.40 11.20
CA ASN A 48 -2.42 -1.00 12.23
C ASN A 48 -2.33 0.53 12.36
N TYR A 49 -2.49 1.27 11.26
CA TYR A 49 -2.34 2.74 11.26
C TYR A 49 -3.46 3.43 12.03
N LYS A 50 -4.69 2.92 11.91
CA LYS A 50 -5.86 3.52 12.58
C LYS A 50 -5.78 3.51 14.11
N GLU A 51 -4.99 2.63 14.71
CA GLU A 51 -4.82 2.52 16.16
C GLU A 51 -3.97 3.66 16.75
N ASP A 52 -3.08 4.24 15.92
CA ASP A 52 -2.20 5.34 16.28
C ASP A 52 -1.85 6.11 15.00
N PRO A 53 -2.73 6.99 14.51
CA PRO A 53 -2.44 7.79 13.32
C PRO A 53 -1.33 8.83 13.59
N LEU A 54 -0.73 9.38 12.53
CA LEU A 54 0.21 10.51 12.66
C LEU A 54 -0.48 11.77 13.19
#